data_AF-Q2RNH3-F1
#
_entry.id   AF-Q2RNH3-F1
#
_cell.length_a   1.000
_cell.length_b   1.000
_cell.length_c   1.000
_cell.angle_alpha   90.00
_cell.angle_beta   90.00
_cell.angle_gamma   90.00
#
_symmetry.space_group_name_H-M   'P 1'
#
loop_
_entity.id
_entity.type
_entity.pdbx_description
1 polymer ?
#
loop_
_entity_poly.entity_id
_entity_poly.type
_entity_poly.pdbx_seq_one_letter_code
_entity_poly.pdbx_strand_id
1 'polypeptide(L)'
;MMKTVRSLVPTAVFLSLALTACQTSTPGAGRSLASVNDSGDQGAMARTAAVSPASADSSASDPSATDSTPIQDSQEAKAEEKGFHQIRGEQLKTLVSGKSYSFTHPRGAEITMTFRPNGQTEANWKHPTGMTGQFQEKWTIANNEQLCGTGDEGTKCGTMFQRDDKLVKIFTSGRVDEWTPVQNVAAR
;
A
#
# COMPACT_ATOMS: atom_id res chain seq x y z
N MET A 1 20.25 -15.55 56.49
CA MET A 1 20.99 -15.34 55.23
C MET A 1 20.07 -14.64 54.24
N MET A 2 20.21 -13.33 54.10
CA MET A 2 19.37 -12.46 53.26
C MET A 2 19.88 -12.50 51.81
N LYS A 3 19.01 -12.79 50.84
CA LYS A 3 19.32 -12.66 49.40
C LYS A 3 18.68 -11.39 48.85
N THR A 4 19.55 -10.47 48.49
CA THR A 4 19.29 -9.16 47.89
C THR A 4 18.67 -9.31 46.50
N VAL A 5 17.53 -8.66 46.28
CA VAL A 5 16.89 -8.47 44.97
C VAL A 5 17.59 -7.31 44.26
N ARG A 6 18.19 -7.56 43.09
CA ARG A 6 18.68 -6.50 42.20
C ARG A 6 17.70 -6.31 41.05
N SER A 7 16.99 -5.18 41.11
CA SER A 7 16.18 -4.62 40.04
C SER A 7 17.10 -4.17 38.89
N LEU A 8 16.80 -4.63 37.67
CA LEU A 8 17.44 -4.18 36.43
C LEU A 8 16.37 -3.46 35.61
N VAL A 9 16.49 -2.13 35.58
CA VAL A 9 15.72 -1.25 34.71
C VAL A 9 16.25 -1.40 33.29
N PRO A 10 15.43 -1.69 32.26
CA PRO A 10 15.89 -1.61 30.88
C PRO A 10 15.87 -0.14 30.43
N THR A 11 17.06 0.36 30.12
CA THR A 11 17.30 1.62 29.45
C THR A 11 16.74 1.55 28.03
N ALA A 12 15.65 2.27 27.77
CA ALA A 12 15.11 2.44 26.43
C ALA A 12 16.10 3.22 25.57
N VAL A 13 16.68 2.55 24.57
CA VAL A 13 17.44 3.21 23.50
C VAL A 13 16.42 3.78 22.52
N PHE A 14 16.13 5.07 22.67
CA PHE A 14 15.38 5.86 21.70
C PHE A 14 16.24 6.05 20.44
N LEU A 15 15.88 5.36 19.35
CA LEU A 15 16.45 5.63 18.04
C LEU A 15 15.67 6.78 17.40
N SER A 16 16.14 8.01 17.60
CA SER A 16 15.61 9.19 16.92
C SER A 16 16.16 9.27 15.49
N LEU A 17 15.33 9.01 14.48
CA LEU A 17 15.61 9.46 13.12
C LEU A 17 15.02 10.86 12.94
N ALA A 18 15.91 11.83 12.74
CA ALA A 18 15.58 13.22 12.50
C ALA A 18 15.17 13.47 11.04
N LEU A 19 14.24 14.40 10.91
CA LEU A 19 13.64 15.02 9.72
C LEU A 19 14.61 15.32 8.56
N THR A 20 14.10 15.17 7.34
CA THR A 20 14.16 16.26 6.36
C THR A 20 12.79 16.44 5.74
N ALA A 21 12.14 17.53 6.14
CA ALA A 21 10.93 18.03 5.50
C ALA A 21 11.31 18.73 4.19
N CYS A 22 10.63 18.41 3.10
CA CYS A 22 10.46 19.33 1.99
C CYS A 22 8.95 19.53 1.82
N GLN A 23 8.52 20.79 1.99
CA GLN A 23 7.14 21.21 2.02
C GLN A 23 6.55 21.32 0.59
N THR A 24 5.40 20.68 0.42
CA THR A 24 4.15 21.14 -0.23
C THR A 24 4.21 22.17 -1.36
N SER A 25 3.61 21.79 -2.50
CA SER A 25 2.57 22.61 -3.13
C SER A 25 1.43 21.72 -3.66
N THR A 26 0.22 22.16 -3.36
CA THR A 26 -1.10 21.50 -3.45
C THR A 26 -1.73 21.68 -4.83
N PRO A 27 -2.57 20.74 -5.31
CA PRO A 27 -3.63 21.05 -6.27
C PRO A 27 -5.00 21.00 -5.56
N GLY A 28 -5.62 22.16 -5.40
CA GLY A 28 -7.00 22.31 -4.95
C GLY A 28 -7.93 22.60 -6.12
N ALA A 29 -8.91 21.72 -6.31
CA ALA A 29 -9.93 21.79 -7.34
C ALA A 29 -10.95 22.93 -7.09
N GLY A 30 -11.37 23.57 -8.19
CA GLY A 30 -12.74 23.99 -8.52
C GLY A 30 -13.52 24.88 -7.55
N ARG A 31 -14.10 25.96 -8.07
CA ARG A 31 -15.54 26.05 -8.36
C ARG A 31 -15.90 27.36 -9.06
N SER A 32 -16.79 27.19 -10.03
CA SER A 32 -17.48 28.21 -10.81
C SER A 32 -18.47 28.98 -9.94
N LEU A 33 -18.49 30.31 -10.04
CA LEU A 33 -19.62 31.17 -9.73
C LEU A 33 -19.61 32.36 -10.69
N ALA A 34 -20.72 32.50 -11.43
CA ALA A 34 -21.02 33.63 -12.29
C ALA A 34 -21.28 34.91 -11.46
N SER A 35 -20.92 36.08 -12.01
CA SER A 35 -21.72 37.32 -11.94
C SER A 35 -20.98 38.53 -12.55
N VAL A 36 -21.44 38.95 -13.73
CA VAL A 36 -21.89 40.29 -14.14
C VAL A 36 -21.21 41.57 -13.58
N ASN A 37 -20.89 42.47 -14.54
CA ASN A 37 -20.69 43.94 -14.48
C ASN A 37 -19.40 44.48 -13.81
N ASP A 38 -18.80 45.63 -14.18
CA ASP A 38 -18.97 46.66 -15.23
C ASP A 38 -17.80 47.67 -15.05
N SER A 39 -17.33 48.26 -16.16
CA SER A 39 -16.63 49.56 -16.34
C SER A 39 -15.26 49.92 -15.72
N GLY A 40 -14.38 50.47 -16.58
CA GLY A 40 -13.33 51.47 -16.27
C GLY A 40 -11.93 51.14 -16.83
N ASP A 41 -11.57 51.47 -18.08
CA ASP A 41 -10.83 52.70 -18.54
C ASP A 41 -9.49 52.93 -17.76
N GLN A 42 -8.26 53.09 -18.29
CA GLN A 42 -7.67 53.42 -19.60
C GLN A 42 -6.22 52.91 -19.65
N GLY A 43 -5.73 52.46 -20.82
CA GLY A 43 -4.67 53.16 -21.56
C GLY A 43 -3.36 52.34 -21.55
N ALA A 44 -2.54 52.24 -22.60
CA ALA A 44 -2.55 52.84 -23.92
C ALA A 44 -1.53 52.06 -24.80
N MET A 45 -1.97 51.66 -26.00
CA MET A 45 -1.23 51.59 -27.28
C MET A 45 0.04 50.72 -27.42
N ALA A 46 -0.01 49.71 -28.31
CA ALA A 46 0.48 49.84 -29.69
C ALA A 46 0.48 48.50 -30.49
N ARG A 47 -0.12 48.57 -31.69
CA ARG A 47 0.17 47.83 -32.96
C ARG A 47 -0.49 46.45 -33.24
N THR A 48 -1.69 46.51 -33.86
CA THR A 48 -2.10 46.01 -35.22
C THR A 48 -1.33 44.82 -35.83
N ALA A 49 -1.88 43.77 -36.46
CA ALA A 49 -3.22 43.23 -36.80
C ALA A 49 -2.99 41.75 -37.29
N ALA A 50 -3.74 40.76 -36.81
CA ALA A 50 -4.96 40.15 -37.37
C ALA A 50 -4.75 38.91 -38.26
N VAL A 51 -5.10 37.72 -37.75
CA VAL A 51 -5.99 36.71 -38.39
C VAL A 51 -6.61 35.85 -37.29
N SER A 52 -7.93 35.61 -37.36
CA SER A 52 -8.73 34.85 -36.39
C SER A 52 -8.83 33.34 -36.76
N PRO A 53 -9.71 32.50 -36.16
CA PRO A 53 -9.31 31.32 -35.41
C PRO A 53 -9.72 30.00 -36.11
N ALA A 54 -8.96 28.93 -35.90
CA ALA A 54 -9.44 27.58 -36.17
C ALA A 54 -8.95 26.62 -35.10
N SER A 55 -9.93 26.11 -34.37
CA SER A 55 -9.89 25.11 -33.33
C SER A 55 -9.48 23.74 -33.88
N ALA A 56 -8.97 22.90 -32.97
CA ALA A 56 -8.72 21.47 -33.10
C ALA A 56 -7.49 21.06 -33.94
N ASP A 57 -6.44 20.58 -33.27
CA ASP A 57 -6.43 19.15 -32.97
C ASP A 57 -5.77 18.86 -31.63
N SER A 58 -6.35 17.88 -30.98
CA SER A 58 -6.23 17.60 -29.57
C SER A 58 -5.00 16.75 -29.26
N SER A 59 -4.52 16.93 -28.04
CA SER A 59 -3.92 15.87 -27.24
C SER A 59 -2.63 15.27 -27.82
N ALA A 60 -1.51 15.95 -27.54
CA ALA A 60 -0.38 15.20 -27.02
C ALA A 60 -0.84 14.57 -25.70
N SER A 61 -1.42 13.37 -25.81
CA SER A 61 -1.61 12.47 -24.69
C SER A 61 -0.21 12.15 -24.18
N ASP A 62 0.22 12.91 -23.18
CA ASP A 62 1.31 12.50 -22.32
C ASP A 62 0.86 11.16 -21.70
N PRO A 63 1.52 10.02 -21.99
CA PRO A 63 1.16 8.76 -21.34
C PRO A 63 1.68 8.80 -19.90
N SER A 64 1.07 9.65 -19.08
CA SER A 64 1.18 9.58 -17.64
C SER A 64 0.15 8.56 -17.15
N ALA A 65 0.45 7.28 -17.32
CA ALA A 65 -0.13 6.17 -16.57
C ALA A 65 0.47 4.82 -17.00
N THR A 66 0.70 3.96 -16.01
CA THR A 66 0.88 2.50 -16.07
C THR A 66 2.10 1.96 -16.79
N ASP A 67 3.14 1.53 -16.05
CA ASP A 67 3.94 0.38 -16.52
C ASP A 67 4.67 -0.40 -15.39
N SER A 68 3.99 -0.67 -14.28
CA SER A 68 4.38 -1.78 -13.39
C SER A 68 3.57 -3.06 -13.66
N THR A 69 2.63 -2.98 -14.61
CA THR A 69 1.74 -4.03 -15.10
C THR A 69 2.48 -5.24 -15.70
N PRO A 70 3.53 -5.11 -16.54
CA PRO A 70 4.07 -6.29 -17.23
C PRO A 70 4.65 -7.34 -16.27
N ILE A 71 5.27 -6.87 -15.19
CA ILE A 71 5.89 -7.76 -14.19
C ILE A 71 4.80 -8.41 -13.33
N GLN A 72 3.81 -7.63 -12.88
CA GLN A 72 2.71 -8.17 -12.10
C GLN A 72 1.92 -9.20 -12.89
N ASP A 73 1.48 -8.86 -14.11
CA ASP A 73 0.69 -9.72 -14.99
C ASP A 73 1.42 -11.05 -15.28
N SER A 74 2.75 -10.99 -15.48
CA SER A 74 3.56 -12.19 -15.66
C SER A 74 3.59 -13.08 -14.41
N GLN A 75 3.62 -12.51 -13.20
CA GLN A 75 3.58 -13.30 -11.97
C GLN A 75 2.17 -13.86 -11.71
N GLU A 76 1.12 -13.10 -12.04
CA GLU A 76 -0.27 -13.55 -11.95
C GLU A 76 -0.50 -14.77 -12.86
N ALA A 77 -0.08 -14.70 -14.12
CA ALA A 77 -0.14 -15.84 -15.05
C ALA A 77 0.63 -17.07 -14.52
N LYS A 78 1.83 -16.87 -13.95
CA LYS A 78 2.60 -17.97 -13.32
C LYS A 78 1.91 -18.58 -12.11
N ALA A 79 1.14 -17.80 -11.35
CA ALA A 79 0.37 -18.35 -10.24
C ALA A 79 -0.78 -19.22 -10.76
N GLU A 80 -1.46 -18.78 -11.82
CA GLU A 80 -2.52 -19.55 -12.48
C GLU A 80 -2.02 -20.85 -13.10
N GLU A 81 -0.87 -20.83 -13.78
CA GLU A 81 -0.21 -22.04 -14.30
C GLU A 81 0.14 -23.05 -13.20
N LYS A 82 0.42 -22.57 -11.98
CA LYS A 82 0.66 -23.40 -10.80
C LYS A 82 -0.64 -23.87 -10.13
N GLY A 83 -1.80 -23.57 -10.70
CA GLY A 83 -3.11 -23.95 -10.18
C GLY A 83 -3.61 -23.07 -9.03
N PHE A 84 -3.07 -21.86 -8.86
CA PHE A 84 -3.69 -20.88 -7.98
C PHE A 84 -4.80 -20.13 -8.70
N HIS A 85 -5.87 -19.81 -7.99
CA HIS A 85 -7.00 -19.05 -8.51
C HIS A 85 -7.10 -17.71 -7.81
N GLN A 86 -7.32 -16.66 -8.58
CA GLN A 86 -7.46 -15.31 -8.04
C GLN A 86 -8.69 -15.20 -7.13
N ILE A 87 -8.53 -14.55 -5.98
CA ILE A 87 -9.61 -14.27 -5.03
C ILE A 87 -9.85 -12.76 -4.93
N ARG A 88 -11.13 -12.36 -4.92
CA ARG A 88 -11.54 -10.95 -5.00
C ARG A 88 -12.73 -10.66 -4.06
N GLY A 89 -13.01 -9.39 -3.85
CA GLY A 89 -14.20 -8.88 -3.16
C GLY A 89 -14.44 -9.50 -1.78
N GLU A 90 -15.69 -9.90 -1.53
CA GLU A 90 -16.10 -10.50 -0.25
C GLU A 90 -15.41 -11.84 0.02
N GLN A 91 -15.10 -12.65 -0.99
CA GLN A 91 -14.37 -13.91 -0.79
C GLN A 91 -12.98 -13.62 -0.20
N LEU A 92 -12.25 -12.65 -0.76
CA LEU A 92 -10.97 -12.22 -0.24
C LEU A 92 -11.10 -11.73 1.22
N LYS A 93 -12.11 -10.90 1.49
CA LYS A 93 -12.37 -10.37 2.85
C LYS A 93 -12.60 -11.46 3.87
N THR A 94 -13.51 -12.40 3.58
CA THR A 94 -13.82 -13.53 4.44
C THR A 94 -12.62 -14.46 4.63
N LEU A 95 -11.78 -14.59 3.60
CA LEU A 95 -10.64 -15.46 3.67
C LEU A 95 -9.55 -14.93 4.61
N VAL A 96 -9.31 -13.62 4.62
CA VAL A 96 -8.24 -13.02 5.44
C VAL A 96 -8.72 -12.55 6.81
N SER A 97 -9.94 -12.03 6.91
CA SER A 97 -10.44 -11.42 8.15
C SER A 97 -10.51 -12.42 9.31
N GLY A 98 -9.87 -12.07 10.43
CA GLY A 98 -9.81 -12.89 11.64
C GLY A 98 -8.80 -14.04 11.58
N LYS A 99 -7.92 -14.09 10.57
CA LYS A 99 -6.96 -15.19 10.38
C LYS A 99 -5.51 -14.72 10.43
N SER A 100 -4.62 -15.69 10.65
CA SER A 100 -3.18 -15.48 10.70
C SER A 100 -2.48 -16.28 9.61
N TYR A 101 -1.48 -15.67 8.99
CA TYR A 101 -0.68 -16.25 7.92
C TYR A 101 0.80 -15.95 8.15
N SER A 102 1.66 -16.90 7.81
CA SER A 102 3.11 -16.76 7.86
C SER A 102 3.73 -16.82 6.46
N PHE A 103 4.75 -16.01 6.22
CA PHE A 103 5.55 -16.05 4.99
C PHE A 103 7.02 -15.73 5.29
N THR A 104 7.91 -16.10 4.36
CA THR A 104 9.33 -15.74 4.44
C THR A 104 9.61 -14.54 3.56
N HIS A 105 10.04 -13.43 4.16
CA HIS A 105 10.50 -12.26 3.43
C HIS A 105 11.77 -12.60 2.63
N PRO A 106 12.03 -11.98 1.46
CA PRO A 106 13.26 -12.18 0.69
C PRO A 106 14.59 -11.92 1.44
N ARG A 107 14.53 -11.32 2.63
CA ARG A 107 15.68 -11.08 3.52
C ARG A 107 15.86 -12.21 4.54
N GLY A 108 15.14 -13.32 4.39
CA GLY A 108 15.20 -14.49 5.27
C GLY A 108 14.37 -14.40 6.56
N ALA A 109 13.77 -13.24 6.87
CA ALA A 109 12.90 -13.11 8.04
C ALA A 109 11.57 -13.83 7.83
N GLU A 110 11.16 -14.63 8.81
CA GLU A 110 9.80 -15.19 8.88
C GLU A 110 8.88 -14.11 9.46
N ILE A 111 7.77 -13.84 8.78
CA ILE A 111 6.78 -12.84 9.17
C ILE A 111 5.44 -13.54 9.35
N THR A 112 4.83 -13.39 10.52
CA THR A 112 3.45 -13.81 10.81
C THR A 112 2.56 -12.58 10.88
N MET A 113 1.55 -12.50 10.01
CA MET A 113 0.54 -11.45 9.97
C MET A 113 -0.79 -11.97 10.50
N THR A 114 -1.41 -11.25 11.43
CA THR A 114 -2.75 -11.52 11.96
C THR A 114 -3.69 -10.40 11.53
N PHE A 115 -4.64 -10.73 10.65
CA PHE A 115 -5.61 -9.79 10.10
C PHE A 115 -6.82 -9.70 11.02
N ARG A 116 -6.95 -8.60 11.75
CA ARG A 116 -8.08 -8.37 12.66
C ARG A 116 -9.31 -7.92 11.85
N PRO A 117 -10.54 -8.33 12.23
CA PRO A 117 -11.76 -7.91 11.54
C PRO A 117 -12.03 -6.40 11.54
N ASN A 118 -11.38 -5.64 12.43
CA ASN A 118 -11.48 -4.19 12.52
C ASN A 118 -10.59 -3.43 11.50
N GLY A 119 -9.95 -4.15 10.56
CA GLY A 119 -9.06 -3.53 9.58
C GLY A 119 -7.63 -3.27 10.08
N GLN A 120 -7.25 -3.79 11.25
CA GLN A 120 -5.87 -3.77 11.73
C GLN A 120 -5.15 -5.08 11.43
N THR A 121 -3.85 -5.02 11.24
CA THR A 121 -2.96 -6.17 11.11
C THR A 121 -1.86 -6.07 12.14
N GLU A 122 -1.67 -7.12 12.92
CA GLU A 122 -0.51 -7.29 13.79
C GLU A 122 0.50 -8.19 13.10
N ALA A 123 1.73 -7.74 12.95
CA ALA A 123 2.79 -8.51 12.32
C ALA A 123 3.94 -8.74 13.29
N ASN A 124 4.35 -10.00 13.45
CA ASN A 124 5.54 -10.39 14.18
C ASN A 124 6.56 -10.93 13.20
N TRP A 125 7.84 -10.60 13.39
CA TRP A 125 8.90 -11.12 12.54
C TRP A 125 10.05 -11.71 13.35
N LYS A 126 10.70 -12.71 12.77
CA LYS A 126 11.87 -13.39 13.31
C LYS A 126 12.93 -13.56 12.23
N HIS A 127 14.09 -12.96 12.44
CA HIS A 127 15.25 -13.12 11.58
C HIS A 127 16.01 -14.42 11.93
N PRO A 128 16.68 -15.08 10.98
CA PRO A 128 17.48 -16.28 11.24
C PRO A 128 18.59 -16.10 12.28
N THR A 129 19.07 -14.85 12.47
CA THR A 129 20.07 -14.51 13.50
C THR A 129 19.48 -14.40 14.90
N GLY A 130 18.17 -14.65 15.08
CA GLY A 130 17.49 -14.58 16.37
C GLY A 130 16.91 -13.20 16.72
N MET A 131 17.11 -12.18 15.88
CA MET A 131 16.44 -10.88 16.07
C MET A 131 14.94 -11.02 15.83
N THR A 132 14.14 -10.39 16.67
CA THR A 132 12.68 -10.40 16.57
C THR A 132 12.12 -8.99 16.69
N GLY A 133 10.93 -8.77 16.14
CA GLY A 133 10.20 -7.53 16.35
C GLY A 133 8.73 -7.65 15.99
N GLN A 134 8.01 -6.56 16.20
CA GLN A 134 6.59 -6.46 15.94
C GLN A 134 6.29 -5.10 15.30
N PHE A 135 5.31 -5.06 14.40
CA PHE A 135 4.74 -3.84 13.88
C PHE A 135 3.24 -4.02 13.65
N GLN A 136 2.54 -2.90 13.48
CA GLN A 136 1.12 -2.89 13.14
C GLN A 136 0.91 -2.14 11.83
N GLU A 137 -0.01 -2.65 11.01
CA GLU A 137 -0.45 -2.00 9.78
C GLU A 137 -1.98 -1.95 9.77
N LYS A 138 -2.55 -1.09 8.94
CA LYS A 138 -3.97 -1.20 8.57
C LYS A 138 -4.07 -2.07 7.32
N TRP A 139 -5.16 -2.82 7.19
CA TRP A 139 -5.47 -3.52 5.95
C TRP A 139 -6.83 -3.13 5.41
N THR A 140 -6.95 -3.16 4.09
CA THR A 140 -8.21 -2.94 3.37
C THR A 140 -8.21 -3.72 2.07
N ILE A 141 -9.38 -3.81 1.44
CA ILE A 141 -9.53 -4.32 0.09
C ILE A 141 -9.78 -3.13 -0.84
N ALA A 142 -8.83 -2.83 -1.71
CA ALA A 142 -8.96 -1.76 -2.69
C ALA A 142 -9.62 -2.29 -3.97
N ASN A 143 -10.54 -1.51 -4.52
CA ASN A 143 -11.26 -1.77 -5.77
C ASN A 143 -11.95 -3.15 -5.83
N ASN A 144 -12.25 -3.77 -4.69
CA ASN A 144 -12.71 -5.16 -4.60
C ASN A 144 -11.76 -6.19 -5.21
N GLU A 145 -10.47 -5.89 -5.40
CA GLU A 145 -9.53 -6.78 -6.10
C GLU A 145 -8.24 -7.03 -5.33
N GLN A 146 -7.74 -6.02 -4.61
CA GLN A 146 -6.40 -6.06 -4.04
C GLN A 146 -6.42 -5.98 -2.52
N LEU A 147 -5.57 -6.78 -1.87
CA LEU A 147 -5.29 -6.65 -0.45
C LEU A 147 -4.19 -5.60 -0.25
N CYS A 148 -4.53 -4.50 0.41
CA CYS A 148 -3.60 -3.42 0.70
C CYS A 148 -3.26 -3.40 2.19
N GLY A 149 -1.97 -3.27 2.51
CA GLY A 149 -1.47 -2.95 3.83
C GLY A 149 -0.95 -1.52 3.87
N THR A 150 -1.29 -0.75 4.89
CA THR A 150 -0.83 0.62 5.10
C THR A 150 -0.11 0.72 6.44
N GLY A 151 1.19 0.98 6.39
CA GLY A 151 2.05 1.23 7.55
C GLY A 151 2.86 2.50 7.37
N ASP A 152 3.97 2.62 8.12
CA ASP A 152 4.83 3.81 8.08
C ASP A 152 5.55 4.00 6.74
N GLU A 153 5.78 2.90 6.00
CA GLU A 153 6.38 2.90 4.67
C GLU A 153 5.36 3.17 3.54
N GLY A 154 4.13 3.55 3.88
CA GLY A 154 3.04 3.80 2.93
C GLY A 154 2.17 2.58 2.64
N THR A 155 1.41 2.65 1.55
CA THR A 155 0.43 1.62 1.17
C THR A 155 1.01 0.66 0.14
N LYS A 156 0.96 -0.64 0.45
CA LYS A 156 1.42 -1.74 -0.42
C LYS A 156 0.26 -2.66 -0.77
N CYS A 157 -0.16 -2.61 -2.02
CA CYS A 157 -1.25 -3.43 -2.55
C CYS A 157 -0.73 -4.64 -3.32
N GLY A 158 -1.53 -5.69 -3.34
CA GLY A 158 -1.27 -6.85 -4.17
C GLY A 158 -2.53 -7.66 -4.41
N THR A 159 -2.55 -8.30 -5.57
CA THR A 159 -3.57 -9.28 -5.94
C THR A 159 -3.36 -10.56 -5.14
N MET A 160 -4.46 -11.19 -4.75
CA MET A 160 -4.44 -12.39 -3.94
C MET A 160 -4.89 -13.59 -4.76
N PHE A 161 -4.20 -14.71 -4.56
CA PHE A 161 -4.49 -15.98 -5.19
C PHE A 161 -4.54 -17.07 -4.13
N GLN A 162 -5.38 -18.10 -4.34
CA GLN A 162 -5.57 -19.22 -3.42
C GLN A 162 -5.39 -20.54 -4.15
N ARG A 163 -4.71 -21.48 -3.49
CA ARG A 163 -4.69 -22.90 -3.85
C ARG A 163 -4.65 -23.71 -2.56
N ASP A 164 -5.64 -24.59 -2.39
CA ASP A 164 -5.85 -25.33 -1.14
C ASP A 164 -5.96 -24.35 0.07
N ASP A 165 -5.11 -24.54 1.06
CA ASP A 165 -4.99 -23.71 2.26
C ASP A 165 -3.97 -22.58 2.12
N LYS A 166 -3.21 -22.53 1.02
CA LYS A 166 -2.16 -21.54 0.77
C LYS A 166 -2.69 -20.33 0.05
N LEU A 167 -2.12 -19.18 0.38
CA LEU A 167 -2.34 -17.93 -0.34
C LEU A 167 -1.05 -17.46 -1.00
N VAL A 168 -1.19 -16.73 -2.09
CA VAL A 168 -0.10 -16.01 -2.72
C VAL A 168 -0.55 -14.56 -2.88
N LYS A 169 0.29 -13.64 -2.41
CA LYS A 169 0.11 -12.20 -2.65
C LYS A 169 1.12 -11.75 -3.69
N ILE A 170 0.62 -11.23 -4.80
CA ILE A 170 1.43 -10.66 -5.89
C ILE A 170 1.30 -9.15 -5.81
N PHE A 171 2.37 -8.49 -5.41
CA PHE A 171 2.39 -7.04 -5.23
C PHE A 171 2.45 -6.33 -6.58
N THR A 172 1.99 -5.08 -6.61
CA THR A 172 2.12 -4.21 -7.78
C THR A 172 3.57 -3.96 -8.20
N SER A 173 4.53 -4.19 -7.30
CA SER A 173 5.96 -4.17 -7.60
C SER A 173 6.50 -5.46 -8.24
N GLY A 174 5.65 -6.47 -8.45
CA GLY A 174 6.06 -7.81 -8.93
C GLY A 174 6.64 -8.73 -7.86
N ARG A 175 6.71 -8.30 -6.59
CA ARG A 175 7.08 -9.20 -5.48
C ARG A 175 5.99 -10.25 -5.29
N VAL A 176 6.40 -11.47 -4.97
CA VAL A 176 5.49 -12.58 -4.66
C VAL A 176 5.78 -13.05 -3.25
N ASP A 177 4.78 -13.00 -2.37
CA ASP A 177 4.86 -13.57 -1.03
C ASP A 177 3.90 -14.77 -0.96
N GLU A 178 4.44 -15.96 -0.69
CA GLU A 178 3.63 -17.18 -0.46
C GLU A 178 3.32 -17.34 1.03
N TRP A 179 2.04 -17.42 1.36
CA TRP A 179 1.51 -17.35 2.71
C TRP A 179 0.91 -18.68 3.12
N THR A 180 1.36 -19.19 4.25
CA THR A 180 0.85 -20.42 4.87
C THR A 180 -0.04 -20.05 6.06
N PRO A 181 -1.22 -20.66 6.21
CA PRO A 181 -2.08 -20.38 7.35
C PRO A 181 -1.40 -20.84 8.63
N VAL A 182 -1.36 -19.95 9.63
CA VAL A 182 -0.92 -20.33 10.96
C VAL A 182 -2.08 -21.05 11.61
N GLN A 183 -1.96 -22.37 11.79
CA GLN A 183 -2.96 -23.11 12.54
C GLN A 183 -2.96 -22.56 13.97
N ASN A 184 -4.07 -21.92 14.36
CA ASN A 184 -4.35 -21.75 15.77
C ASN A 184 -4.47 -23.16 16.34
N VAL A 185 -3.45 -23.58 17.10
CA VAL A 185 -3.58 -24.72 17.99
C VAL A 185 -4.59 -24.29 19.03
N ALA A 186 -5.88 -24.44 18.70
CA ALA A 186 -6.94 -24.30 19.66
C ALA A 186 -6.59 -25.26 20.81
N ALA A 187 -6.32 -24.68 21.97
CA ALA A 187 -6.09 -25.42 23.20
C ALA A 187 -7.18 -26.48 23.33
N ARG A 188 -6.76 -27.74 23.27
CA ARG A 188 -7.56 -28.88 23.74
C ARG A 188 -7.64 -28.83 25.25
#